data_AF-A0A7X8XD25-F1
#
_entry.id   AF-A0A7X8XD25-F1
#
_cell.length_a   1.000
_cell.length_b   1.000
_cell.length_c   1.000
_cell.angle_alpha   90.00
_cell.angle_beta   90.00
_cell.angle_gamma   90.00
#
_symmetry.space_group_name_H-M   'P 1'
#
loop_
_entity.id
_entity.type
_entity.pdbx_description
1 polymer ?
#
loop_
_entity_poly.entity_id
_entity_poly.type
_entity_poly.pdbx_seq_one_letter_code
_entity_poly.pdbx_strand_id
1 'polypeptide(L)'
;MPMLDLRVLRRKLFDKRQYGKKYFLLYHNPALYSFRWPEAEMYKAEWLPWDYPVDDAANEYIATHTKEYIDKMLFEMRNEARQGYDGMNFDCFPLGGGCNTVIGAGVRVKPGKVPFIHNLNMLSIAPPGINSGRSLFTWRDLCKRTATMLFIENKLVYGRPWVELHATHAQCVPVTAFCSTTITWERSSAGGLYQNRFPESYILADTVGTQSGIVPRVIVSTKGAIEGITPEEEVKTLIATSFGYALMNHCDQGVIRNQKDYAFARDTVFTFGYGKPEVKIYPFWGKARQPVRCQAPDIRLTSVVRPDGQALVMIGNLGDEVTATLDLAGLGYGRLKITDLYADKELSEPVLPVARYGYALLKIEKLP
;
A
#
# COMPACT_ATOMS: atom_id res chain seq x y z
N MET A 1 -21.36 15.07 9.98
CA MET A 1 -20.53 16.01 10.76
C MET A 1 -19.87 16.96 9.77
N PRO A 2 -20.02 18.28 9.90
CA PRO A 2 -19.19 19.20 9.14
C PRO A 2 -17.74 18.87 9.49
N MET A 3 -16.91 18.64 8.47
CA MET A 3 -15.50 18.34 8.67
C MET A 3 -14.89 19.43 9.54
N LEU A 4 -14.33 19.02 10.69
CA LEU A 4 -13.43 19.83 11.50
C LEU A 4 -12.45 20.54 10.56
N ASP A 5 -12.25 21.86 10.73
CA ASP A 5 -11.29 22.65 9.96
C ASP A 5 -10.03 21.83 9.72
N LEU A 6 -9.77 21.48 8.46
CA LEU A 6 -8.69 20.56 8.10
C LEU A 6 -7.35 21.10 8.62
N ARG A 7 -7.18 22.42 8.78
CA ARG A 7 -5.99 23.04 9.38
C ARG A 7 -5.82 22.64 10.86
N VAL A 8 -6.91 22.56 11.61
CA VAL A 8 -6.91 22.09 13.00
C VAL A 8 -6.60 20.60 13.05
N LEU A 9 -7.19 19.79 12.16
CA LEU A 9 -6.89 18.36 12.06
C LEU A 9 -5.42 18.10 11.68
N ARG A 10 -4.89 18.86 10.71
CA ARG A 10 -3.46 18.87 10.32
C ARG A 10 -2.58 19.08 11.55
N ARG A 11 -2.85 20.15 12.31
CA ARG A 11 -2.06 20.49 13.49
C ARG A 11 -2.14 19.39 14.55
N LYS A 12 -3.34 18.87 14.85
CA LYS A 12 -3.55 17.83 15.86
C LYS A 12 -2.91 16.48 15.50
N LEU A 13 -2.98 16.06 14.24
CA LEU A 13 -2.43 14.76 13.82
C LEU A 13 -0.91 14.76 13.66
N PHE A 14 -0.29 15.92 13.40
CA PHE A 14 1.12 16.00 13.03
C PHE A 14 2.03 16.69 14.04
N ASP A 15 1.53 17.16 15.19
CA ASP A 15 2.42 17.73 16.23
C ASP A 15 3.39 16.67 16.79
N LYS A 16 2.95 15.39 16.89
CA LYS A 16 3.70 14.32 17.58
C LYS A 16 4.54 13.40 16.69
N ARG A 17 4.35 13.39 15.37
CA ARG A 17 5.15 12.52 14.47
C ARG A 17 6.47 13.21 14.11
N GLN A 18 7.55 12.49 13.80
CA GLN A 18 8.80 13.12 13.34
C GLN A 18 8.90 13.20 11.80
N TYR A 19 8.19 12.32 11.07
CA TYR A 19 8.17 12.25 9.59
C TYR A 19 6.73 12.08 9.06
N GLY A 20 6.53 12.25 7.74
CA GLY A 20 5.21 12.04 7.08
C GLY A 20 4.17 13.17 7.26
N LYS A 21 4.60 14.37 7.69
CA LYS A 21 3.73 15.47 8.17
C LYS A 21 2.91 16.24 7.12
N LYS A 22 2.98 15.88 5.84
CA LYS A 22 2.65 16.86 4.79
C LYS A 22 1.33 16.64 4.07
N TYR A 23 0.90 15.40 3.91
CA TYR A 23 -0.16 15.08 2.94
C TYR A 23 -1.33 14.32 3.56
N PHE A 24 -2.54 14.70 3.17
CA PHE A 24 -3.78 14.00 3.49
C PHE A 24 -4.30 13.24 2.29
N LEU A 25 -4.46 11.94 2.47
CA LEU A 25 -5.13 11.09 1.51
C LEU A 25 -6.52 10.79 2.04
N LEU A 26 -7.55 11.06 1.24
CA LEU A 26 -8.93 10.79 1.64
C LEU A 26 -9.36 9.40 1.20
N TYR A 27 -9.81 8.59 2.16
CA TYR A 27 -10.43 7.29 1.88
C TYR A 27 -11.81 7.47 1.26
N HIS A 28 -12.01 6.77 0.15
CA HIS A 28 -13.31 6.60 -0.49
C HIS A 28 -13.56 5.12 -0.72
N ASN A 29 -14.80 4.73 -0.47
CA ASN A 29 -15.32 3.43 -0.88
C ASN A 29 -16.38 3.67 -1.95
N PRO A 30 -16.02 3.63 -3.24
CA PRO A 30 -16.96 3.82 -4.34
C PRO A 30 -18.07 2.77 -4.43
N ALA A 31 -17.92 1.64 -3.73
CA ALA A 31 -18.98 0.64 -3.59
C ALA A 31 -20.02 1.03 -2.52
N LEU A 32 -19.80 2.09 -1.74
CA LEU A 32 -20.79 2.58 -0.80
C LEU A 32 -21.60 3.73 -1.39
N TYR A 33 -22.90 3.53 -1.43
CA TYR A 33 -23.84 4.58 -1.75
C TYR A 33 -23.94 5.57 -0.59
N SER A 34 -23.72 6.86 -0.86
CA SER A 34 -23.85 7.90 0.15
C SER A 34 -25.30 8.36 0.27
N PHE A 35 -26.06 7.76 1.18
CA PHE A 35 -27.42 8.20 1.55
C PHE A 35 -27.48 9.64 2.09
N ARG A 36 -26.32 10.26 2.35
CA ARG A 36 -26.21 11.64 2.83
C ARG A 36 -26.26 12.68 1.72
N TRP A 37 -26.18 12.28 0.45
CA TRP A 37 -26.35 13.21 -0.65
C TRP A 37 -27.84 13.59 -0.78
N PRO A 38 -28.21 14.87 -0.89
CA PRO A 38 -29.61 15.27 -1.05
C PRO A 38 -30.28 14.59 -2.25
N GLU A 39 -29.52 14.30 -3.30
CA GLU A 39 -29.98 13.66 -4.52
C GLU A 39 -30.11 12.13 -4.40
N ALA A 40 -29.62 11.55 -3.31
CA ALA A 40 -29.63 10.12 -3.04
C ALA A 40 -31.06 9.54 -3.22
N GLU A 41 -32.03 10.03 -2.44
CA GLU A 41 -33.40 9.49 -2.48
C GLU A 41 -34.03 9.48 -3.87
N MET A 42 -33.69 10.45 -4.72
CA MET A 42 -34.19 10.53 -6.09
C MET A 42 -33.52 9.52 -7.02
N TYR A 43 -32.21 9.32 -6.88
CA TYR A 43 -31.43 8.47 -7.78
C TYR A 43 -31.19 7.05 -7.25
N LYS A 44 -31.68 6.71 -6.06
CA LYS A 44 -31.45 5.38 -5.45
C LYS A 44 -31.88 4.23 -6.36
N ALA A 45 -32.96 4.36 -7.12
CA ALA A 45 -33.38 3.29 -8.05
C ALA A 45 -32.42 3.10 -9.25
N GLU A 46 -31.71 4.15 -9.66
CA GLU A 46 -30.81 4.14 -10.82
C GLU A 46 -29.35 3.84 -10.44
N TRP A 47 -28.96 4.22 -9.22
CA TRP A 47 -27.60 4.06 -8.70
C TRP A 47 -27.41 2.79 -7.88
N LEU A 48 -28.51 2.08 -7.55
CA LEU A 48 -28.48 0.78 -6.87
C LEU A 48 -28.73 -0.37 -7.87
N PRO A 49 -28.13 -1.55 -7.66
CA PRO A 49 -28.31 -2.72 -8.54
C PRO A 49 -29.67 -3.41 -8.41
N TRP A 50 -30.60 -2.86 -7.62
CA TRP A 50 -31.83 -3.54 -7.20
C TRP A 50 -33.01 -3.17 -8.09
N ASP A 51 -33.83 -4.17 -8.46
CA ASP A 51 -35.07 -3.96 -9.23
C ASP A 51 -36.15 -3.20 -8.43
N TYR A 52 -35.97 -3.01 -7.12
CA TYR A 52 -36.88 -2.30 -6.22
C TYR A 52 -36.11 -1.41 -5.23
N PRO A 53 -36.66 -0.23 -4.85
CA PRO A 53 -36.04 0.64 -3.87
C PRO A 53 -35.96 -0.07 -2.51
N VAL A 54 -34.74 -0.18 -1.97
CA VAL A 54 -34.48 -0.68 -0.62
C VAL A 54 -34.55 0.51 0.34
N ASP A 55 -35.39 0.42 1.36
CA ASP A 55 -35.60 1.51 2.33
C ASP A 55 -34.44 1.69 3.32
N ASP A 56 -33.56 0.69 3.46
CA ASP A 56 -32.37 0.72 4.33
C ASP A 56 -31.07 0.44 3.54
N ALA A 57 -30.74 1.33 2.59
CA ALA A 57 -29.54 1.22 1.77
C ALA A 57 -28.25 1.71 2.48
N ALA A 58 -28.30 2.05 3.78
CA ALA A 58 -27.25 2.81 4.45
C ALA A 58 -25.93 2.05 4.70
N ASN A 59 -25.94 0.71 4.59
CA ASN A 59 -24.81 -0.17 4.87
C ASN A 59 -24.54 -1.24 3.80
N GLU A 60 -25.19 -1.16 2.64
CA GLU A 60 -25.05 -2.21 1.63
C GLU A 60 -23.84 -1.92 0.71
N TYR A 61 -23.02 -2.95 0.46
CA TYR A 61 -22.02 -2.91 -0.61
C TYR A 61 -22.76 -2.94 -1.95
N ILE A 62 -22.74 -1.82 -2.65
CA ILE A 62 -23.60 -1.52 -3.78
C ILE A 62 -22.77 -1.43 -5.07
N ALA A 63 -23.35 -1.98 -6.12
CA ALA A 63 -22.62 -2.56 -7.23
C ALA A 63 -22.98 -1.95 -8.60
N THR A 64 -23.21 -0.63 -8.67
CA THR A 64 -23.42 0.07 -9.96
C THR A 64 -22.77 1.45 -10.01
N HIS A 65 -21.56 1.53 -10.56
CA HIS A 65 -20.93 2.80 -10.94
C HIS A 65 -21.49 3.34 -12.26
N THR A 66 -22.74 3.81 -12.28
CA THR A 66 -23.27 4.53 -13.43
C THR A 66 -22.42 5.78 -13.71
N LYS A 67 -22.45 6.28 -14.95
CA LYS A 67 -21.67 7.46 -15.31
C LYS A 67 -22.05 8.64 -14.42
N GLU A 68 -23.33 8.80 -14.16
CA GLU A 68 -23.94 9.85 -13.34
C GLU A 68 -23.45 9.77 -11.89
N TYR A 69 -23.42 8.57 -11.31
CA TYR A 69 -22.85 8.36 -9.97
C TYR A 69 -21.36 8.70 -9.92
N ILE A 70 -20.58 8.22 -10.91
CA ILE A 70 -19.15 8.54 -11.01
C ILE A 70 -18.94 10.07 -11.12
N ASP A 71 -19.76 10.75 -11.93
CA ASP A 71 -19.68 12.19 -12.12
C ASP A 71 -20.00 12.95 -10.82
N LYS A 72 -21.04 12.54 -10.08
CA LYS A 72 -21.37 13.10 -8.76
C LYS A 72 -20.24 12.87 -7.76
N MET A 73 -19.72 11.64 -7.66
CA MET A 73 -18.61 11.31 -6.77
C MET A 73 -17.36 12.15 -7.09
N LEU A 74 -17.00 12.29 -8.38
CA LEU A 74 -15.87 13.12 -8.80
C LEU A 74 -16.09 14.61 -8.51
N PHE A 75 -17.33 15.10 -8.62
CA PHE A 75 -17.68 16.46 -8.23
C PHE A 75 -17.42 16.69 -6.74
N GLU A 76 -17.87 15.78 -5.87
CA GLU A 76 -17.62 15.86 -4.42
C GLU A 76 -16.14 15.73 -4.09
N MET A 77 -15.43 14.78 -4.71
CA MET A 77 -13.97 14.63 -4.55
C MET A 77 -13.20 15.88 -4.94
N ARG A 78 -13.65 16.58 -5.99
CA ARG A 78 -13.04 17.87 -6.38
C ARG A 78 -13.23 18.92 -5.30
N ASN A 79 -14.40 18.96 -4.67
CA ASN A 79 -14.66 19.86 -3.54
C ASN A 79 -13.79 19.50 -2.33
N GLU A 80 -13.61 18.22 -2.04
CA GLU A 80 -12.72 17.74 -0.97
C GLU A 80 -11.26 18.11 -1.25
N ALA A 81 -10.78 17.90 -2.48
CA ALA A 81 -9.44 18.32 -2.89
C ALA A 81 -9.24 19.83 -2.67
N ARG A 82 -10.23 20.65 -3.04
CA ARG A 82 -10.23 22.11 -2.79
C ARG A 82 -10.24 22.47 -1.31
N GLN A 83 -10.90 21.67 -0.47
CA GLN A 83 -10.90 21.84 0.99
C GLN A 83 -9.56 21.49 1.64
N GLY A 84 -8.67 20.80 0.92
CA GLY A 84 -7.29 20.60 1.34
C GLY A 84 -6.87 19.15 1.46
N TYR A 85 -7.57 18.19 0.88
CA TYR A 85 -7.01 16.86 0.65
C TYR A 85 -6.00 16.88 -0.50
N ASP A 86 -4.93 16.10 -0.37
CA ASP A 86 -3.81 16.05 -1.31
C ASP A 86 -3.90 14.86 -2.28
N GLY A 87 -4.81 13.92 -2.03
CA GLY A 87 -5.06 12.77 -2.88
C GLY A 87 -6.32 12.00 -2.48
N MET A 88 -6.64 10.99 -3.29
CA MET A 88 -7.80 10.11 -3.11
C MET A 88 -7.37 8.65 -3.05
N ASN A 89 -7.88 7.92 -2.07
CA ASN A 89 -7.75 6.47 -1.92
C ASN A 89 -9.08 5.82 -2.28
N PHE A 90 -9.02 4.76 -3.09
CA PHE A 90 -10.15 3.95 -3.47
C PHE A 90 -10.05 2.57 -2.85
N ASP A 91 -11.09 2.17 -2.13
CA ASP A 91 -11.24 0.84 -1.55
C ASP A 91 -12.40 0.07 -2.20
N CYS A 92 -12.49 -1.23 -1.91
CA CYS A 92 -13.56 -2.11 -2.36
C CYS A 92 -13.63 -2.23 -3.89
N PHE A 93 -12.45 -2.15 -4.49
CA PHE A 93 -12.16 -2.28 -5.92
C PHE A 93 -12.87 -3.47 -6.62
N PRO A 94 -13.15 -4.61 -5.97
CA PRO A 94 -13.97 -5.67 -6.58
C PRO A 94 -15.40 -5.82 -6.02
N LEU A 95 -15.79 -5.07 -4.98
CA LEU A 95 -17.12 -5.19 -4.35
C LEU A 95 -18.16 -4.25 -4.99
N GLY A 96 -17.72 -3.19 -5.65
CA GLY A 96 -18.57 -2.32 -6.44
C GLY A 96 -18.70 -2.87 -7.86
N GLY A 97 -19.74 -3.65 -8.11
CA GLY A 97 -20.13 -3.98 -9.48
C GLY A 97 -20.34 -2.72 -10.34
N GLY A 98 -20.35 -2.94 -11.64
CA GLY A 98 -20.87 -2.00 -12.61
C GLY A 98 -21.96 -2.71 -13.38
N CYS A 99 -23.17 -2.16 -13.39
CA CYS A 99 -24.04 -2.33 -14.54
C CYS A 99 -23.54 -1.36 -15.62
N ASN A 100 -23.72 -1.77 -16.87
CA ASN A 100 -23.34 -1.02 -18.04
C ASN A 100 -23.96 0.39 -18.01
N THR A 101 -23.23 1.42 -18.43
CA THR A 101 -23.81 2.75 -18.71
C THR A 101 -24.67 2.76 -19.99
N VAL A 102 -24.91 1.61 -20.63
CA VAL A 102 -25.68 1.44 -21.87
C VAL A 102 -26.80 0.39 -21.74
N ILE A 103 -26.76 -0.50 -20.74
CA ILE A 103 -27.66 -1.67 -20.66
C ILE A 103 -27.86 -2.11 -19.19
N GLY A 104 -29.10 -2.00 -18.69
CA GLY A 104 -29.50 -2.36 -17.32
C GLY A 104 -29.41 -3.87 -17.00
N ALA A 105 -29.93 -4.25 -15.82
CA ALA A 105 -29.78 -5.57 -15.18
C ALA A 105 -30.25 -6.81 -15.98
N GLY A 106 -30.86 -6.63 -17.16
CA GLY A 106 -31.47 -7.72 -17.95
C GLY A 106 -30.56 -8.49 -18.92
N VAL A 107 -29.22 -8.35 -18.92
CA VAL A 107 -28.35 -8.98 -19.94
C VAL A 107 -27.75 -10.31 -19.49
N ARG A 108 -28.16 -11.41 -20.14
CA ARG A 108 -27.47 -12.71 -20.06
C ARG A 108 -26.24 -12.76 -20.97
N VAL A 109 -25.08 -13.13 -20.44
CA VAL A 109 -23.85 -13.33 -21.24
C VAL A 109 -23.73 -14.79 -21.64
N LYS A 110 -23.22 -15.08 -22.84
CA LYS A 110 -22.98 -16.46 -23.31
C LYS A 110 -21.93 -17.16 -22.43
N PRO A 111 -22.06 -18.48 -22.18
CA PRO A 111 -21.06 -19.28 -21.47
C PRO A 111 -19.65 -19.11 -22.07
N GLY A 112 -18.61 -19.05 -21.22
CA GLY A 112 -17.20 -18.99 -21.63
C GLY A 112 -16.55 -17.60 -21.61
N LYS A 113 -17.26 -16.53 -21.22
CA LYS A 113 -16.66 -15.23 -20.89
C LYS A 113 -16.55 -15.11 -19.36
N VAL A 114 -15.33 -15.05 -18.84
CA VAL A 114 -15.05 -14.98 -17.39
C VAL A 114 -15.39 -13.59 -16.85
N PRO A 115 -16.39 -13.41 -15.98
CA PRO A 115 -16.50 -12.22 -15.16
C PRO A 115 -15.60 -12.43 -13.94
N PHE A 116 -14.77 -11.44 -13.64
CA PHE A 116 -13.98 -11.43 -12.41
C PHE A 116 -14.96 -11.26 -11.23
N ILE A 117 -15.19 -12.33 -10.45
CA ILE A 117 -16.06 -12.33 -9.26
C ILE A 117 -15.15 -12.41 -8.04
N HIS A 118 -15.34 -11.51 -7.06
CA HIS A 118 -14.56 -11.57 -5.82
C HIS A 118 -15.36 -11.45 -4.53
N ASN A 119 -16.56 -12.03 -4.46
CA ASN A 119 -17.11 -12.40 -3.14
C ASN A 119 -18.07 -13.59 -3.22
N LEU A 120 -17.66 -14.75 -2.70
CA LEU A 120 -18.51 -15.94 -2.56
C LEU A 120 -19.68 -15.70 -1.58
N ASN A 121 -19.56 -14.76 -0.65
CA ASN A 121 -20.64 -14.47 0.30
C ASN A 121 -21.82 -13.73 -0.38
N MET A 122 -21.55 -12.89 -1.40
CA MET A 122 -22.59 -12.19 -2.17
C MET A 122 -23.23 -13.06 -3.25
N LEU A 123 -22.58 -14.16 -3.66
CA LEU A 123 -23.16 -15.15 -4.57
C LEU A 123 -24.28 -15.98 -3.93
N SER A 124 -24.29 -16.11 -2.60
CA SER A 124 -25.32 -16.88 -1.88
C SER A 124 -26.69 -16.19 -1.81
N ILE A 125 -26.73 -14.88 -2.07
CA ILE A 125 -27.91 -14.01 -2.03
C ILE A 125 -28.28 -13.42 -3.40
N ALA A 126 -27.43 -13.58 -4.41
CA ALA A 126 -27.72 -13.14 -5.76
C ALA A 126 -28.69 -14.13 -6.46
N PRO A 127 -29.84 -13.67 -6.99
CA PRO A 127 -30.73 -14.50 -7.78
C PRO A 127 -30.01 -15.22 -8.93
N PRO A 128 -30.38 -16.48 -9.25
CA PRO A 128 -29.84 -17.20 -10.39
C PRO A 128 -29.97 -16.38 -11.69
N GLY A 129 -28.85 -15.95 -12.27
CA GLY A 129 -28.82 -15.15 -13.50
C GLY A 129 -28.21 -13.76 -13.36
N ILE A 130 -28.00 -13.26 -12.13
CA ILE A 130 -27.24 -12.02 -11.89
C ILE A 130 -25.74 -12.34 -12.00
N ASN A 131 -25.15 -12.00 -13.15
CA ASN A 131 -23.71 -12.09 -13.36
C ASN A 131 -23.06 -10.78 -12.92
N SER A 132 -22.65 -10.70 -11.66
CA SER A 132 -21.91 -9.56 -11.11
C SER A 132 -20.47 -9.57 -11.64
N GLY A 133 -20.23 -8.84 -12.72
CA GLY A 133 -18.88 -8.57 -13.18
C GLY A 133 -18.86 -7.56 -14.31
N ARG A 134 -18.35 -6.35 -14.03
CA ARG A 134 -17.83 -5.40 -15.04
C ARG A 134 -16.87 -4.43 -14.38
N SER A 135 -16.06 -3.67 -15.10
CA SER A 135 -15.03 -4.09 -16.04
C SER A 135 -13.77 -3.42 -15.50
N LEU A 136 -12.63 -4.10 -15.55
CA LEU A 136 -11.33 -3.54 -15.16
C LEU A 136 -11.10 -2.12 -15.72
N PHE A 137 -11.70 -1.80 -16.87
CA PHE A 137 -11.59 -0.51 -17.54
C PHE A 137 -12.44 0.63 -16.94
N THR A 138 -13.58 0.34 -16.31
CA THR A 138 -14.39 1.37 -15.64
C THR A 138 -13.64 1.95 -14.44
N TRP A 139 -13.02 1.08 -13.65
CA TRP A 139 -12.15 1.51 -12.56
C TRP A 139 -10.91 2.25 -13.04
N ARG A 140 -10.30 1.77 -14.12
CA ARG A 140 -9.19 2.48 -14.77
C ARG A 140 -9.62 3.89 -15.15
N ASP A 141 -10.82 4.07 -15.72
CA ASP A 141 -11.33 5.37 -16.11
C ASP A 141 -11.63 6.25 -14.89
N LEU A 142 -12.17 5.71 -13.81
CA LEU A 142 -12.30 6.43 -12.53
C LEU A 142 -10.92 6.91 -12.04
N CYS A 143 -9.94 6.01 -11.90
CA CYS A 143 -8.58 6.38 -11.47
C CYS A 143 -7.95 7.44 -12.40
N LYS A 144 -8.10 7.29 -13.72
CA LYS A 144 -7.63 8.27 -14.71
C LYS A 144 -8.30 9.62 -14.54
N ARG A 145 -9.63 9.66 -14.39
CA ARG A 145 -10.41 10.89 -14.22
C ARG A 145 -10.05 11.59 -12.90
N THR A 146 -9.85 10.84 -11.82
CA THR A 146 -9.39 11.39 -10.53
C THR A 146 -7.98 11.95 -10.64
N ALA A 147 -7.04 11.22 -11.25
CA ALA A 147 -5.68 11.72 -11.48
C ALA A 147 -5.69 13.01 -12.31
N THR A 148 -6.51 13.06 -13.36
CA THR A 148 -6.70 14.24 -14.21
C THR A 148 -7.29 15.42 -13.41
N MET A 149 -8.30 15.16 -12.59
CA MET A 149 -8.92 16.18 -11.73
C MET A 149 -7.90 16.78 -10.76
N LEU A 150 -7.13 15.93 -10.06
CA LEU A 150 -6.08 16.38 -9.13
C LEU A 150 -5.01 17.19 -9.86
N PHE A 151 -4.63 16.80 -11.08
CA PHE A 151 -3.70 17.56 -11.91
C PHE A 151 -4.25 18.96 -12.25
N ILE A 152 -5.49 19.05 -12.73
CA ILE A 152 -6.16 20.31 -13.07
C ILE A 152 -6.29 21.22 -11.85
N GLU A 153 -6.56 20.64 -10.67
CA GLU A 153 -6.64 21.38 -9.40
C GLU A 153 -5.27 21.73 -8.79
N ASN A 154 -4.17 21.38 -9.48
CA ASN A 154 -2.79 21.54 -9.00
C ASN A 154 -2.55 20.87 -7.63
N LYS A 155 -3.21 19.73 -7.40
CA LYS A 155 -3.10 18.89 -6.20
C LYS A 155 -2.07 17.79 -6.45
N LEU A 156 -0.81 18.18 -6.41
CA LEU A 156 0.33 17.34 -6.75
C LEU A 156 1.17 17.03 -5.52
N VAL A 157 1.48 15.75 -5.32
CA VAL A 157 2.42 15.23 -4.33
C VAL A 157 3.67 14.79 -5.07
N TYR A 158 4.80 15.42 -4.76
CA TYR A 158 6.06 15.24 -5.50
C TYR A 158 5.91 15.41 -7.03
N GLY A 159 5.07 16.37 -7.44
CA GLY A 159 4.81 16.66 -8.86
C GLY A 159 3.86 15.69 -9.55
N ARG A 160 3.19 14.79 -8.82
CA ARG A 160 2.24 13.81 -9.39
C ARG A 160 0.90 13.81 -8.67
N PRO A 161 -0.22 13.53 -9.37
CA PRO A 161 -1.50 13.27 -8.72
C PRO A 161 -1.40 12.08 -7.75
N TRP A 162 -1.88 12.24 -6.52
CA TRP A 162 -1.89 11.13 -5.56
C TRP A 162 -3.22 10.38 -5.61
N VAL A 163 -3.27 9.35 -6.45
CA VAL A 163 -4.37 8.36 -6.46
C VAL A 163 -3.85 7.06 -5.85
N GLU A 164 -4.59 6.50 -4.91
CA GLU A 164 -4.27 5.23 -4.27
C GLU A 164 -5.37 4.22 -4.50
N LEU A 165 -5.00 2.97 -4.77
CA LEU A 165 -5.94 1.87 -4.91
C LEU A 165 -5.69 0.79 -3.85
N HIS A 166 -6.69 0.42 -3.07
CA HIS A 166 -6.64 -0.77 -2.23
C HIS A 166 -6.95 -2.01 -3.06
N ALA A 167 -5.97 -2.90 -3.16
CA ALA A 167 -6.01 -4.14 -3.91
C ALA A 167 -5.56 -5.31 -3.03
N THR A 168 -6.54 -6.02 -2.46
CA THR A 168 -6.32 -7.08 -1.47
C THR A 168 -5.85 -8.41 -2.07
N HIS A 169 -6.16 -8.67 -3.35
CA HIS A 169 -6.05 -10.02 -3.93
C HIS A 169 -5.04 -10.16 -5.06
N ALA A 170 -4.79 -9.10 -5.83
CA ALA A 170 -3.89 -9.10 -6.97
C ALA A 170 -3.54 -7.67 -7.38
N GLN A 171 -2.37 -7.47 -7.98
CA GLN A 171 -2.03 -6.20 -8.59
C GLN A 171 -2.71 -6.04 -9.96
N CYS A 172 -3.83 -5.34 -10.01
CA CYS A 172 -4.55 -5.07 -11.25
C CYS A 172 -3.88 -3.97 -12.09
N VAL A 173 -2.86 -4.35 -12.87
CA VAL A 173 -2.02 -3.44 -13.67
C VAL A 173 -2.82 -2.41 -14.48
N PRO A 174 -3.87 -2.78 -15.25
CA PRO A 174 -4.58 -1.78 -16.06
C PRO A 174 -5.25 -0.66 -15.26
N VAL A 175 -5.64 -0.90 -14.01
CA VAL A 175 -6.24 0.12 -13.14
C VAL A 175 -5.15 0.91 -12.44
N THR A 176 -4.17 0.20 -11.88
CA THR A 176 -3.08 0.83 -11.14
C THR A 176 -2.17 1.69 -12.02
N ALA A 177 -2.24 1.60 -13.36
CA ALA A 177 -1.51 2.45 -14.29
C ALA A 177 -1.78 3.97 -14.13
N PHE A 178 -2.89 4.38 -13.52
CA PHE A 178 -3.18 5.78 -13.17
C PHE A 178 -3.09 6.07 -11.67
N CYS A 179 -2.63 5.10 -10.89
CA CYS A 179 -2.42 5.25 -9.45
C CYS A 179 -0.95 5.60 -9.18
N SER A 180 -0.71 6.29 -8.07
CA SER A 180 0.63 6.58 -7.55
C SER A 180 1.03 5.56 -6.48
N THR A 181 0.06 5.08 -5.70
CA THR A 181 0.27 4.09 -4.64
C THR A 181 -0.78 2.98 -4.70
N THR A 182 -0.49 1.84 -4.07
CA THR A 182 -1.50 0.81 -3.79
C THR A 182 -1.45 0.36 -2.35
N ILE A 183 -2.59 0.09 -1.75
CA ILE A 183 -2.68 -0.65 -0.49
C ILE A 183 -2.86 -2.13 -0.82
N THR A 184 -2.19 -3.03 -0.10
CA THR A 184 -2.37 -4.48 -0.21
C THR A 184 -2.12 -5.18 1.13
N TRP A 185 -2.08 -6.51 1.17
CA TRP A 185 -1.80 -7.38 2.33
C TRP A 185 -2.93 -7.57 3.35
N GLU A 186 -4.15 -7.14 3.03
CA GLU A 186 -5.31 -7.32 3.91
C GLU A 186 -5.72 -8.80 4.11
N ARG A 187 -5.58 -9.66 3.09
CA ARG A 187 -6.06 -11.05 3.09
C ARG A 187 -5.40 -11.94 4.14
N SER A 188 -4.15 -11.65 4.52
CA SER A 188 -3.42 -12.38 5.54
C SER A 188 -3.30 -11.58 6.84
N SER A 189 -4.26 -10.69 7.14
CA SER A 189 -4.28 -9.90 8.38
C SER A 189 -4.64 -10.69 9.63
N ALA A 190 -4.84 -12.01 9.53
CA ALA A 190 -5.19 -12.87 10.66
C ALA A 190 -4.06 -12.99 11.70
N GLY A 191 -2.80 -12.79 11.32
CA GLY A 191 -1.64 -12.95 12.21
C GLY A 191 -0.68 -14.05 11.70
N GLY A 192 0.39 -14.30 12.44
CA GLY A 192 1.50 -15.18 12.09
C GLY A 192 2.73 -14.47 11.52
N LEU A 193 3.77 -15.26 11.22
CA LEU A 193 5.04 -14.78 10.66
C LEU A 193 4.81 -14.18 9.26
N TYR A 194 5.40 -13.02 8.98
CA TYR A 194 5.17 -12.33 7.70
C TYR A 194 5.65 -13.11 6.47
N GLN A 195 6.71 -13.90 6.59
CA GLN A 195 7.22 -14.77 5.52
C GLN A 195 6.20 -15.85 5.11
N ASN A 196 5.37 -16.31 6.06
CA ASN A 196 4.32 -17.29 5.79
C ASN A 196 3.04 -16.61 5.29
N ARG A 197 2.71 -15.44 5.84
CA ARG A 197 1.55 -14.63 5.43
C ARG A 197 1.68 -14.14 3.99
N PHE A 198 2.91 -13.80 3.59
CA PHE A 198 3.25 -13.22 2.30
C PHE A 198 4.53 -13.89 1.76
N PRO A 199 4.41 -15.03 1.07
CA PRO A 199 5.55 -15.70 0.46
C PRO A 199 6.30 -14.78 -0.51
N GLU A 200 7.61 -14.96 -0.68
CA GLU A 200 8.43 -14.15 -1.58
C GLU A 200 7.83 -14.02 -2.99
N SER A 201 7.32 -15.12 -3.55
CA SER A 201 6.69 -15.12 -4.88
C SER A 201 5.49 -14.16 -4.94
N TYR A 202 4.68 -14.08 -3.89
CA TYR A 202 3.56 -13.14 -3.79
C TYR A 202 4.06 -11.70 -3.66
N ILE A 203 5.12 -11.48 -2.87
CA ILE A 203 5.72 -10.14 -2.73
C ILE A 203 6.22 -9.63 -4.08
N LEU A 204 6.96 -10.46 -4.81
CA LEU A 204 7.54 -10.11 -6.11
C LEU A 204 6.50 -9.96 -7.23
N ALA A 205 5.44 -10.77 -7.21
CA ALA A 205 4.41 -10.74 -8.25
C ALA A 205 3.36 -9.64 -8.03
N ASP A 206 2.89 -9.46 -6.79
CA ASP A 206 1.68 -8.67 -6.48
C ASP A 206 1.94 -7.45 -5.59
N THR A 207 3.09 -7.36 -4.92
CA THR A 207 3.34 -6.30 -3.93
C THR A 207 4.28 -5.23 -4.44
N VAL A 208 5.48 -5.57 -4.93
CA VAL A 208 6.57 -4.59 -5.15
C VAL A 208 6.31 -3.56 -6.25
N GLY A 209 5.20 -3.64 -6.98
CA GLY A 209 4.75 -2.59 -7.89
C GLY A 209 5.50 -2.55 -9.23
N THR A 210 6.44 -3.47 -9.48
CA THR A 210 7.31 -3.51 -10.68
C THR A 210 6.54 -3.51 -11.99
N GLN A 211 5.36 -4.12 -12.00
CA GLN A 211 4.53 -4.29 -13.20
C GLN A 211 3.75 -3.02 -13.59
N SER A 212 3.49 -2.10 -12.65
CA SER A 212 2.72 -0.88 -12.91
C SER A 212 3.40 0.42 -12.49
N GLY A 213 4.61 0.36 -11.91
CA GLY A 213 5.39 1.54 -11.52
C GLY A 213 4.82 2.29 -10.32
N ILE A 214 3.99 1.64 -9.51
CA ILE A 214 3.35 2.21 -8.32
C ILE A 214 4.18 1.96 -7.06
N VAL A 215 4.02 2.81 -6.05
CA VAL A 215 4.64 2.61 -4.73
C VAL A 215 3.70 1.79 -3.84
N PRO A 216 4.10 0.59 -3.39
CA PRO A 216 3.27 -0.18 -2.49
C PRO A 216 3.22 0.41 -1.10
N ARG A 217 2.02 0.33 -0.51
CA ARG A 217 1.72 0.60 0.88
C ARG A 217 1.11 -0.61 1.54
N VAL A 218 1.96 -1.50 2.05
CA VAL A 218 1.48 -2.75 2.65
C VAL A 218 0.74 -2.50 3.95
N ILE A 219 -0.39 -3.18 4.14
CA ILE A 219 -1.09 -3.21 5.42
C ILE A 219 -0.26 -4.03 6.40
N VAL A 220 -0.02 -3.44 7.57
CA VAL A 220 0.72 -4.08 8.64
C VAL A 220 -0.13 -4.14 9.90
N SER A 221 -0.10 -5.29 10.55
CA SER A 221 -0.81 -5.59 11.79
C SER A 221 -0.10 -6.70 12.56
N THR A 222 -0.24 -6.66 13.88
CA THR A 222 0.26 -7.68 14.79
C THR A 222 -0.83 -8.05 15.78
N LYS A 223 -1.41 -9.24 15.60
CA LYS A 223 -2.55 -9.73 16.36
C LYS A 223 -2.19 -10.83 17.36
N GLY A 224 -1.08 -11.55 17.14
CA GLY A 224 -0.73 -12.73 17.95
C GLY A 224 -1.81 -13.81 17.93
N ALA A 225 -2.54 -13.94 16.81
CA ALA A 225 -3.71 -14.82 16.73
C ALA A 225 -3.35 -16.29 16.46
N ILE A 226 -2.08 -16.59 16.18
CA ILE A 226 -1.59 -17.95 15.95
C ILE A 226 -0.91 -18.41 17.23
N GLU A 227 -1.32 -19.59 17.73
CA GLU A 227 -0.73 -20.20 18.92
C GLU A 227 0.80 -20.33 18.77
N GLY A 228 1.53 -19.94 19.82
CA GLY A 228 2.99 -19.97 19.84
C GLY A 228 3.68 -18.82 19.09
N ILE A 229 2.93 -17.92 18.43
CA ILE A 229 3.49 -16.73 17.78
C ILE A 229 3.00 -15.48 18.51
N THR A 230 3.94 -14.77 19.15
CA THR A 230 3.61 -13.52 19.86
C THR A 230 3.50 -12.34 18.89
N PRO A 231 2.76 -11.29 19.25
CA PRO A 231 2.78 -10.03 18.50
C PRO A 231 4.20 -9.46 18.29
N GLU A 232 5.12 -9.63 19.24
CA GLU A 232 6.50 -9.17 19.13
C GLU A 232 7.27 -9.94 18.04
N GLU A 233 7.03 -11.25 17.95
CA GLU A 233 7.60 -12.08 16.88
C GLU A 233 7.04 -11.67 15.50
N GLU A 234 5.75 -11.30 15.43
CA GLU A 234 5.17 -10.72 14.22
C GLU A 234 5.81 -9.38 13.86
N VAL A 235 6.13 -8.51 14.83
CA VAL A 235 6.87 -7.27 14.56
C VAL A 235 8.27 -7.57 14.03
N LYS A 236 8.97 -8.55 14.62
CA LYS A 236 10.31 -8.92 14.15
C LYS A 236 10.29 -9.36 12.70
N THR A 237 9.37 -10.26 12.36
CA THR A 237 9.22 -10.79 11.00
C THR A 237 8.68 -9.75 10.00
N LEU A 238 7.83 -8.83 10.46
CA LEU A 238 7.41 -7.66 9.70
C LEU A 238 8.61 -6.81 9.28
N ILE A 239 9.45 -6.41 10.23
CA ILE A 239 10.61 -5.55 9.94
C ILE A 239 11.56 -6.26 8.98
N ALA A 240 11.84 -7.55 9.20
CA ALA A 240 12.66 -8.36 8.30
C ALA A 240 12.13 -8.36 6.86
N THR A 241 10.84 -8.63 6.69
CA THR A 241 10.20 -8.63 5.37
C THR A 241 10.23 -7.24 4.73
N SER A 242 9.90 -6.20 5.50
CA SER A 242 9.90 -4.82 4.99
C SER A 242 11.29 -4.31 4.62
N PHE A 243 12.32 -4.71 5.36
CA PHE A 243 13.72 -4.40 5.06
C PHE A 243 14.18 -5.09 3.77
N GLY A 244 13.92 -6.40 3.65
CA GLY A 244 14.35 -7.19 2.50
C GLY A 244 13.78 -6.72 1.17
N TYR A 245 12.52 -6.27 1.16
CA TYR A 245 11.80 -5.93 -0.08
C TYR A 245 11.53 -4.44 -0.29
N ALA A 246 12.10 -3.56 0.54
CA ALA A 246 11.91 -2.11 0.47
C ALA A 246 10.44 -1.66 0.70
N LEU A 247 9.74 -2.31 1.63
CA LEU A 247 8.31 -2.12 1.87
C LEU A 247 7.99 -1.24 3.09
N MET A 248 8.91 -0.36 3.51
CA MET A 248 8.77 0.47 4.71
C MET A 248 7.63 1.52 4.67
N ASN A 249 7.02 1.73 3.51
CA ASN A 249 5.82 2.56 3.39
C ASN A 249 4.61 1.78 3.90
N HIS A 250 4.36 1.78 5.20
CA HIS A 250 3.28 0.97 5.79
C HIS A 250 1.94 1.71 5.87
N CYS A 251 0.85 0.96 5.70
CA CYS A 251 -0.48 1.31 6.19
C CYS A 251 -0.70 0.57 7.52
N ASP A 252 -0.46 1.25 8.63
CA ASP A 252 -0.58 0.66 9.97
C ASP A 252 -2.05 0.51 10.39
N GLN A 253 -2.51 -0.74 10.50
CA GLN A 253 -3.86 -1.10 10.95
C GLN A 253 -3.86 -1.78 12.33
N GLY A 254 -2.76 -1.73 13.07
CA GLY A 254 -2.68 -2.33 14.40
C GLY A 254 -1.37 -3.06 14.66
N VAL A 255 -0.24 -2.45 14.32
CA VAL A 255 1.04 -2.84 14.93
C VAL A 255 0.99 -2.46 16.42
N ILE A 256 1.59 -3.29 17.29
CA ILE A 256 1.64 -3.03 18.73
C ILE A 256 2.10 -1.59 18.98
N ARG A 257 1.27 -0.86 19.73
CA ARG A 257 1.54 0.54 20.04
C ARG A 257 2.85 0.69 20.81
N ASN A 258 3.65 1.69 20.44
CA ASN A 258 4.95 1.99 21.05
C ASN A 258 5.99 0.86 20.98
N GLN A 259 5.86 -0.08 20.04
CA GLN A 259 6.92 -1.07 19.83
C GLN A 259 8.19 -0.35 19.34
N LYS A 260 9.27 -0.50 20.11
CA LYS A 260 10.48 0.30 19.99
C LYS A 260 11.24 0.05 18.68
N ASP A 261 11.41 -1.21 18.30
CA ASP A 261 12.16 -1.58 17.10
C ASP A 261 11.47 -1.14 15.82
N TYR A 262 10.14 -1.24 15.78
CA TYR A 262 9.32 -0.79 14.66
C TYR A 262 9.38 0.72 14.52
N ALA A 263 9.23 1.46 15.64
CA ALA A 263 9.39 2.91 15.65
C ALA A 263 10.81 3.31 15.21
N PHE A 264 11.84 2.64 15.74
CA PHE A 264 13.23 2.89 15.40
C PHE A 264 13.55 2.60 13.93
N ALA A 265 13.14 1.44 13.39
CA ALA A 265 13.30 1.07 11.99
C ALA A 265 12.73 2.15 11.08
N ARG A 266 11.47 2.48 11.31
CA ARG A 266 10.69 3.44 10.55
C ARG A 266 11.31 4.84 10.61
N ASP A 267 11.57 5.34 11.82
CA ASP A 267 12.08 6.70 12.01
C ASP A 267 13.50 6.82 11.45
N THR A 268 14.36 5.81 11.62
CA THR A 268 15.72 5.79 11.08
C THR A 268 15.74 5.78 9.55
N VAL A 269 14.96 4.89 8.92
CA VAL A 269 14.90 4.77 7.45
C VAL A 269 14.40 6.07 6.81
N PHE A 270 13.33 6.66 7.32
CA PHE A 270 12.79 7.91 6.76
C PHE A 270 13.63 9.14 7.11
N THR A 271 14.24 9.22 8.31
CA THR A 271 15.15 10.31 8.66
C THR A 271 16.41 10.28 7.82
N PHE A 272 16.94 9.09 7.51
CA PHE A 272 18.08 8.93 6.61
C PHE A 272 17.82 9.54 5.22
N GLY A 273 16.57 9.44 4.74
CA GLY A 273 16.11 10.06 3.50
C GLY A 273 15.44 9.10 2.53
N TYR A 274 14.99 7.92 2.97
CA TYR A 274 14.24 6.99 2.13
C TYR A 274 13.06 7.68 1.44
N GLY A 275 13.03 7.62 0.10
CA GLY A 275 12.02 8.24 -0.75
C GLY A 275 12.28 9.70 -1.13
N LYS A 276 13.40 10.31 -0.70
CA LYS A 276 13.79 11.65 -1.14
C LYS A 276 14.45 11.62 -2.54
N PRO A 277 14.27 12.66 -3.37
CA PRO A 277 14.76 12.68 -4.76
C PRO A 277 16.27 12.47 -4.91
N GLU A 278 17.06 12.97 -3.96
CA GLU A 278 18.51 12.88 -3.96
C GLU A 278 19.05 11.52 -3.49
N VAL A 279 18.21 10.69 -2.87
CA VAL A 279 18.61 9.42 -2.28
C VAL A 279 18.25 8.26 -3.22
N LYS A 280 19.26 7.43 -3.55
CA LYS A 280 19.06 6.28 -4.42
C LYS A 280 18.67 5.05 -3.60
N ILE A 281 17.61 4.36 -4.00
CA ILE A 281 17.16 3.11 -3.38
C ILE A 281 17.42 1.96 -4.35
N TYR A 282 18.11 0.94 -3.86
CA TYR A 282 18.39 -0.30 -4.57
C TYR A 282 17.66 -1.42 -3.82
N PRO A 283 16.41 -1.74 -4.19
CA PRO A 283 15.70 -2.87 -3.61
C PRO A 283 16.19 -4.19 -4.19
N PHE A 284 16.10 -5.29 -3.44
CA PHE A 284 16.55 -6.62 -3.88
C PHE A 284 16.07 -7.01 -5.28
N TRP A 285 14.81 -6.71 -5.59
CA TRP A 285 14.13 -7.03 -6.85
C TRP A 285 14.40 -6.04 -7.99
N GLY A 286 15.17 -4.97 -7.73
CA GLY A 286 15.44 -3.91 -8.68
C GLY A 286 16.34 -4.35 -9.84
N LYS A 287 16.17 -3.73 -11.01
CA LYS A 287 17.04 -3.96 -12.18
C LYS A 287 18.46 -3.40 -12.00
N ALA A 288 18.61 -2.38 -11.17
CA ALA A 288 19.90 -1.75 -10.93
C ALA A 288 20.81 -2.70 -10.14
N ARG A 289 22.10 -2.72 -10.49
CA ARG A 289 23.09 -3.50 -9.75
C ARG A 289 23.15 -3.01 -8.30
N GLN A 290 22.94 -3.93 -7.36
CA GLN A 290 23.09 -3.67 -5.94
C GLN A 290 24.53 -3.23 -5.59
N PRO A 291 24.70 -2.12 -4.86
CA PRO A 291 26.02 -1.66 -4.39
C PRO A 291 26.53 -2.50 -3.20
N VAL A 292 25.62 -3.14 -2.46
CA VAL A 292 25.94 -4.05 -1.35
C VAL A 292 25.32 -5.42 -1.65
N ARG A 293 26.09 -6.49 -1.48
CA ARG A 293 25.67 -7.85 -1.82
C ARG A 293 25.90 -8.80 -0.65
N CYS A 294 25.07 -9.83 -0.54
CA CYS A 294 25.30 -10.96 0.35
C CYS A 294 25.09 -12.25 -0.45
N GLN A 295 25.90 -13.27 -0.20
CA GLN A 295 25.79 -14.57 -0.87
C GLN A 295 24.86 -15.55 -0.12
N ALA A 296 24.43 -15.20 1.10
CA ALA A 296 23.50 -16.03 1.85
C ALA A 296 22.14 -16.10 1.13
N PRO A 297 21.64 -17.30 0.80
CA PRO A 297 20.50 -17.47 -0.12
C PRO A 297 19.18 -16.93 0.42
N ASP A 298 19.03 -16.82 1.74
CA ASP A 298 17.81 -16.34 2.39
C ASP A 298 17.88 -14.87 2.85
N ILE A 299 19.01 -14.20 2.60
CA ILE A 299 19.16 -12.78 2.89
C ILE A 299 18.62 -11.96 1.71
N ARG A 300 17.81 -10.96 2.05
CA ARG A 300 17.35 -9.91 1.13
C ARG A 300 17.83 -8.56 1.64
N LEU A 301 18.25 -7.71 0.71
CA LEU A 301 18.86 -6.42 1.02
C LEU A 301 18.14 -5.29 0.28
N THR A 302 17.91 -4.20 0.99
CA THR A 302 17.63 -2.90 0.38
C THR A 302 18.75 -1.93 0.75
N SER A 303 19.46 -1.43 -0.26
CA SER A 303 20.49 -0.40 -0.07
C SER A 303 19.90 0.98 -0.33
N VAL A 304 20.09 1.92 0.59
CA VAL A 304 19.67 3.32 0.46
C VAL A 304 20.93 4.17 0.49
N VAL A 305 21.26 4.83 -0.61
CA VAL A 305 22.55 5.51 -0.79
C VAL A 305 22.34 7.00 -1.00
N ARG A 306 23.03 7.80 -0.19
CA ARG A 306 23.04 9.25 -0.27
C ARG A 306 24.26 9.76 -1.07
N PRO A 307 24.16 10.96 -1.68
CA PRO A 307 25.25 11.54 -2.46
C PRO A 307 26.43 12.00 -1.60
N ASP A 308 26.25 12.17 -0.29
CA ASP A 308 27.28 12.60 0.67
C ASP A 308 28.17 11.45 1.17
N GLY A 309 28.10 10.27 0.55
CA GLY A 309 28.93 9.13 0.92
C GLY A 309 28.42 8.34 2.13
N GLN A 310 27.12 8.44 2.44
CA GLN A 310 26.47 7.58 3.42
C GLN A 310 25.55 6.57 2.72
N ALA A 311 25.51 5.36 3.26
CA ALA A 311 24.54 4.33 2.88
C ALA A 311 23.86 3.74 4.13
N LEU A 312 22.60 3.36 3.98
CA LEU A 312 21.84 2.58 4.94
C LEU A 312 21.50 1.24 4.26
N VAL A 313 21.90 0.13 4.87
CA VAL A 313 21.63 -1.22 4.37
C VAL A 313 20.61 -1.88 5.29
N MET A 314 19.42 -2.10 4.75
CA MET A 314 18.31 -2.76 5.41
C MET A 314 18.37 -4.25 5.06
N ILE A 315 18.51 -5.11 6.07
CA ILE A 315 18.74 -6.55 5.92
C ILE A 315 17.55 -7.30 6.48
N GLY A 316 16.97 -8.20 5.67
CA GLY A 316 15.94 -9.13 6.11
C GLY A 316 16.37 -10.57 5.85
N ASN A 317 16.22 -11.43 6.85
CA ASN A 317 16.40 -12.87 6.71
C ASN A 317 15.03 -13.55 6.52
N LEU A 318 14.95 -14.46 5.55
CA LEU A 318 13.76 -15.23 5.21
C LEU A 318 13.88 -16.72 5.52
N GLY A 319 15.00 -17.15 6.10
CA GLY A 319 15.30 -18.54 6.42
C GLY A 319 15.81 -18.68 7.84
N ASP A 320 16.61 -19.72 8.06
CA ASP A 320 17.24 -20.01 9.34
C ASP A 320 18.33 -18.99 9.70
N GLU A 321 18.82 -19.06 10.94
CA GLU A 321 19.93 -18.21 11.38
C GLU A 321 21.15 -18.38 10.47
N VAL A 322 21.76 -17.25 10.10
CA VAL A 322 22.91 -17.23 9.20
C VAL A 322 23.89 -16.13 9.59
N THR A 323 25.18 -16.38 9.39
CA THR A 323 26.18 -15.32 9.41
C THR A 323 26.28 -14.69 8.02
N ALA A 324 25.79 -13.47 7.88
CA ALA A 324 25.81 -12.73 6.64
C ALA A 324 27.17 -12.05 6.47
N THR A 325 27.87 -12.36 5.37
CA THR A 325 29.04 -11.61 4.91
C THR A 325 28.63 -10.69 3.76
N LEU A 326 28.90 -9.40 3.88
CA LEU A 326 28.52 -8.39 2.90
C LEU A 326 29.72 -7.95 2.04
N ASP A 327 29.53 -7.97 0.72
CA ASP A 327 30.42 -7.31 -0.23
C ASP A 327 29.96 -5.84 -0.39
N LEU A 328 30.84 -4.92 0.03
CA LEU A 328 30.59 -3.47 0.03
C LEU A 328 31.28 -2.75 -1.15
N ALA A 329 32.03 -3.46 -2.00
CA ALA A 329 32.87 -2.85 -3.02
C ALA A 329 32.07 -1.99 -4.02
N GLY A 330 30.80 -2.34 -4.25
CA GLY A 330 29.90 -1.59 -5.13
C GLY A 330 29.52 -0.19 -4.64
N LEU A 331 29.80 0.15 -3.37
CA LEU A 331 29.64 1.52 -2.86
C LEU A 331 30.74 2.47 -3.38
N GLY A 332 31.91 1.93 -3.76
CA GLY A 332 33.04 2.74 -4.23
C GLY A 332 33.65 3.64 -3.16
N TYR A 333 33.46 3.31 -1.88
CA TYR A 333 34.09 4.03 -0.77
C TYR A 333 35.46 3.40 -0.51
N GLY A 334 36.52 4.21 -0.47
CA GLY A 334 37.88 3.71 -0.23
C GLY A 334 38.06 3.20 1.20
N ARG A 335 37.80 4.07 2.19
CA ARG A 335 37.71 3.70 3.60
C ARG A 335 36.27 3.78 4.07
N LEU A 336 35.89 2.83 4.92
CA LEU A 336 34.53 2.57 5.33
C LEU A 336 34.45 2.53 6.86
N LYS A 337 33.41 3.13 7.42
CA LYS A 337 32.93 2.82 8.78
C LYS A 337 31.59 2.09 8.65
N ILE A 338 31.43 0.98 9.38
CA ILE A 338 30.21 0.17 9.37
C ILE A 338 29.67 0.14 10.80
N THR A 339 28.43 0.58 10.99
CA THR A 339 27.77 0.59 12.30
C THR A 339 26.49 -0.21 12.24
N ASP A 340 26.34 -1.21 13.10
CA ASP A 340 25.06 -1.83 13.39
C ASP A 340 24.24 -0.89 14.29
N LEU A 341 23.15 -0.37 13.74
CA LEU A 341 22.33 0.63 14.41
C LEU A 341 21.46 0.06 15.53
N TYR A 342 21.15 -1.25 15.51
CA TYR A 342 20.40 -1.89 16.60
C TYR A 342 21.32 -2.28 17.76
N ALA A 343 22.54 -2.70 17.45
CA ALA A 343 23.54 -3.03 18.46
C ALA A 343 24.34 -1.82 18.96
N ASP A 344 24.18 -0.66 18.33
CA ASP A 344 25.00 0.55 18.53
C ASP A 344 26.52 0.24 18.53
N LYS A 345 26.94 -0.57 17.55
CA LYS A 345 28.27 -1.16 17.51
C LYS A 345 28.93 -0.98 16.15
N GLU A 346 30.16 -0.49 16.16
CA GLU A 346 31.02 -0.49 14.97
C GLU A 346 31.52 -1.91 14.67
N LEU A 347 31.44 -2.31 13.41
CA LEU A 347 31.91 -3.59 12.91
C LEU A 347 33.28 -3.41 12.25
N SER A 348 34.26 -4.21 12.67
CA SER A 348 35.60 -4.24 12.04
C SER A 348 35.58 -4.88 10.65
N GLU A 349 34.60 -5.77 10.41
CA GLU A 349 34.39 -6.48 9.16
C GLU A 349 32.90 -6.43 8.79
N PRO A 350 32.55 -6.52 7.50
CA PRO A 350 31.16 -6.54 7.04
C PRO A 350 30.49 -7.92 7.28
N VAL A 351 30.62 -8.46 8.49
CA VAL A 351 30.15 -9.78 8.90
C VAL A 351 29.27 -9.64 10.13
N LEU A 352 28.05 -10.19 10.09
CA LEU A 352 27.13 -10.16 11.21
C LEU A 352 26.23 -11.41 11.26
N PRO A 353 25.88 -11.91 12.46
CA PRO A 353 24.83 -12.90 12.60
C PRO A 353 23.47 -12.25 12.37
N VAL A 354 22.60 -12.93 11.62
CA VAL A 354 21.20 -12.54 11.43
C VAL A 354 20.34 -13.74 11.81
N ALA A 355 19.58 -13.59 12.90
CA ALA A 355 18.71 -14.63 13.42
C ALA A 355 17.69 -15.12 12.39
N ARG A 356 17.11 -16.31 12.61
CA ARG A 356 15.97 -16.81 11.84
C ARG A 356 14.85 -15.78 11.78
N TYR A 357 14.41 -15.45 10.56
CA TYR A 357 13.42 -14.40 10.28
C TYR A 357 13.74 -13.03 10.92
N GLY A 358 15.02 -12.81 11.24
CA GLY A 358 15.54 -11.60 11.85
C GLY A 358 15.87 -10.53 10.81
N TYR A 359 16.36 -9.41 11.32
CA TYR A 359 16.75 -8.27 10.51
C TYR A 359 17.99 -7.61 11.10
N ALA A 360 18.63 -6.77 10.29
CA ALA A 360 19.68 -5.86 10.74
C ALA A 360 19.59 -4.55 9.96
N LEU A 361 20.13 -3.48 10.54
CA LEU A 361 20.18 -2.17 9.92
C LEU A 361 21.58 -1.59 10.07
N LEU A 362 22.31 -1.52 8.97
CA LEU A 362 23.68 -1.04 8.97
C LEU A 362 23.74 0.37 8.38
N LYS A 363 24.46 1.26 9.07
CA LYS A 363 24.92 2.53 8.48
C LYS A 363 26.36 2.35 8.01
N ILE A 364 26.62 2.71 6.76
CA ILE A 364 27.93 2.65 6.14
C ILE A 364 28.34 4.06 5.73
N GLU A 365 29.51 4.49 6.16
CA GLU A 365 29.98 5.86 5.95
C GLU A 365 31.33 5.83 5.24
N LYS A 366 31.47 6.66 4.20
CA LYS A 366 32.76 6.95 3.58
C LYS A 366 33.60 7.75 4.57
N LEU A 367 34.75 7.22 4.94
CA LEU A 367 35.75 7.96 5.71
C LEU A 367 36.63 8.82 4.77
N PRO A 368 37.23 9.90 5.29
CA PRO A 368 38.12 10.78 4.53
C PRO A 368 39.27 10.06 3.83
#